data_AF-W4VH38-F1
#
_entry.id   AF-W4VH38-F1
#
_cell.length_a   1.000
_cell.length_b   1.000
_cell.length_c   1.000
_cell.angle_alpha   90.00
_cell.angle_beta   90.00
_cell.angle_gamma   90.00
#
_symmetry.space_group_name_H-M   'P 1'
#
loop_
_entity.id
_entity.type
_entity.pdbx_description
1 polymer ?
#
loop_
_entity_poly.entity_id
_entity_poly.type
_entity_poly.pdbx_seq_one_letter_code
_entity_poly.pdbx_strand_id
1 'polypeptide(L)'
;MGITKGEIQNILRRYTTEELYEIQMFGVRKVMRKHTSFHRLQFLLKKIGMEVNDNHPKFIVVLYDEHDNYQQIKESFDRQTYPHKILKGIHDTTDEEQEMEYVTIFSDTYLYEEFHLEDMINGFKYTDVRFVTKDIKVTNHEIIPVKEHQFVETYSDSSLTMFALNHCSLSEWIRQFHEESHSFDKGYAIDGLEIQTVMKQINRRHHPKFSVIVPIYNNGDHLYGKCFLSLRRSSMFHEMEIILIDDGSTDSYTCKIVERLARKYSNIQTFFYPTGGSGSASRPPVIRELNLRLHHLLLSWIRIMKQ
;
A
#
# COMPACT_ATOMS: atom_id res chain seq x y z
N MET A 1 19.35 13.87 -21.96
CA MET A 1 18.17 14.64 -22.41
C MET A 1 17.45 15.14 -21.17
N GLY A 2 17.45 16.46 -20.96
CA GLY A 2 16.70 17.06 -19.85
C GLY A 2 15.24 17.23 -20.24
N ILE A 3 14.33 16.90 -19.33
CA ILE A 3 12.90 17.15 -19.50
C ILE A 3 12.69 18.66 -19.53
N THR A 4 12.01 19.18 -20.55
CA THR A 4 11.76 20.61 -20.69
C THR A 4 10.69 21.08 -19.69
N LYS A 5 10.70 22.37 -19.33
CA LYS A 5 9.67 22.97 -18.45
C LYS A 5 8.24 22.75 -18.97
N GLY A 6 8.06 22.80 -20.30
CA GLY A 6 6.76 22.54 -20.94
C GLY A 6 6.32 21.08 -20.83
N GLU A 7 7.24 20.13 -20.97
CA GLU A 7 6.96 18.71 -20.75
C GLU A 7 6.60 18.42 -19.29
N ILE A 8 7.28 19.04 -18.32
CA ILE A 8 6.95 18.90 -16.90
C ILE A 8 5.52 19.39 -16.63
N GLN A 9 5.14 20.56 -17.15
CA GLN A 9 3.78 21.08 -16.99
C GLN A 9 2.73 20.15 -17.60
N ASN A 10 3.00 19.60 -18.79
CA ASN A 10 2.11 18.64 -19.43
C ASN A 10 2.00 17.33 -18.66
N ILE A 11 3.08 16.86 -18.04
CA ILE A 11 3.07 15.67 -17.18
C ILE A 11 2.22 15.91 -15.94
N LEU A 12 2.41 17.05 -15.25
CA LEU A 12 1.68 17.37 -14.03
C LEU A 12 0.17 17.54 -14.28
N ARG A 13 -0.21 18.15 -15.41
CA ARG A 13 -1.62 18.34 -15.80
C ARG A 13 -2.38 17.03 -16.10
N ARG A 14 -1.69 15.89 -16.26
CA ARG A 14 -2.31 14.58 -16.56
C ARG A 14 -2.70 13.78 -15.32
N TYR A 15 -2.27 14.24 -14.15
CA TYR A 15 -2.64 13.68 -12.86
C TYR A 15 -3.67 14.58 -12.18
N THR A 16 -4.58 13.94 -11.45
CA THR A 16 -5.41 14.65 -10.49
C THR A 16 -4.55 15.14 -9.31
N THR A 17 -5.06 16.10 -8.53
CA THR A 17 -4.38 16.57 -7.32
C THR A 17 -4.12 15.43 -6.34
N GLU A 18 -5.09 14.53 -6.16
CA GLU A 18 -4.97 13.34 -5.32
C GLU A 18 -3.87 12.40 -5.81
N GLU A 19 -3.82 12.07 -7.11
CA GLU A 19 -2.76 11.22 -7.67
C GLU A 19 -1.37 11.85 -7.54
N LEU A 20 -1.25 13.17 -7.70
CA LEU A 20 0.03 13.86 -7.47
C LEU A 20 0.47 13.74 -6.01
N TYR A 21 -0.46 13.89 -5.07
CA TYR A 21 -0.19 13.77 -3.65
C TYR A 21 0.21 12.33 -3.28
N GLU A 22 -0.47 11.31 -3.81
CA GLU A 22 -0.08 9.91 -3.64
C GLU A 22 1.32 9.61 -4.19
N ILE A 23 1.70 10.20 -5.34
CA ILE A 23 3.05 10.05 -5.91
C ILE A 23 4.10 10.70 -5.00
N GLN A 24 3.79 11.88 -4.42
CA GLN A 24 4.67 12.54 -3.46
C GLN A 24 4.86 11.67 -2.22
N MET A 25 3.77 11.16 -1.64
CA MET A 25 3.81 10.31 -0.45
C MET A 25 4.51 8.97 -0.71
N PHE A 26 4.36 8.38 -1.90
CA PHE A 26 5.15 7.22 -2.32
C PHE A 26 6.66 7.52 -2.29
N GLY A 27 7.06 8.72 -2.72
CA GLY A 27 8.44 9.19 -2.63
C GLY A 27 8.95 9.30 -1.19
N VAL A 28 8.16 9.94 -0.31
CA VAL A 28 8.47 10.08 1.13
C VAL A 28 8.61 8.70 1.78
N ARG A 29 7.63 7.81 1.56
CA ARG A 29 7.64 6.43 2.05
C ARG A 29 8.90 5.68 1.62
N LYS A 30 9.28 5.78 0.34
CA LYS A 30 10.51 5.16 -0.17
C LYS A 30 11.76 5.68 0.56
N VAL A 31 11.84 6.98 0.82
CA VAL A 31 12.97 7.57 1.56
C VAL A 31 13.00 7.07 2.99
N MET A 32 11.86 7.09 3.68
CA MET A 32 11.73 6.63 5.07
C MET A 32 11.96 5.12 5.24
N ARG A 33 11.70 4.33 4.20
CA ARG A 33 11.95 2.88 4.18
C ARG A 33 13.41 2.50 3.90
N LYS A 34 14.12 3.23 3.03
CA LYS A 34 15.43 2.75 2.49
C LYS A 34 16.57 3.76 2.50
N HIS A 35 16.30 5.04 2.76
CA HIS A 35 17.26 6.12 2.48
C HIS A 35 17.44 7.14 3.61
N THR A 36 17.02 6.82 4.84
CA THR A 36 17.32 7.66 6.01
C THR A 36 18.82 7.70 6.31
N SER A 37 19.26 8.67 7.11
CA SER A 37 20.65 8.77 7.58
C SER A 37 21.11 7.49 8.30
N PHE A 38 20.22 6.83 9.05
CA PHE A 38 20.50 5.53 9.66
C PHE A 38 20.83 4.47 8.62
N HIS A 39 20.01 4.30 7.57
CA HIS A 39 20.31 3.35 6.50
C HIS A 39 21.65 3.64 5.82
N ARG A 40 21.96 4.92 5.59
CA ARG A 40 23.24 5.32 4.97
C ARG A 40 24.41 5.00 5.88
N LEU A 41 24.31 5.31 7.17
CA LEU A 41 25.35 5.01 8.14
C LEU A 41 25.54 3.50 8.31
N GLN A 42 24.45 2.73 8.47
CA GLN A 42 24.48 1.27 8.52
C GLN A 42 25.16 0.66 7.30
N PHE A 43 24.83 1.15 6.10
CA PHE A 43 25.49 0.72 4.86
C PHE A 43 27.00 0.99 4.89
N LEU A 44 27.41 2.18 5.33
CA LEU A 44 28.84 2.54 5.43
C LEU A 44 29.57 1.70 6.47
N LEU A 45 29.00 1.54 7.67
CA LEU A 45 29.55 0.73 8.76
C LEU A 45 29.73 -0.74 8.32
N LYS A 46 28.72 -1.31 7.65
CA LYS A 46 28.79 -2.66 7.08
C LYS A 46 29.92 -2.79 6.04
N LYS A 47 30.18 -1.74 5.25
CA LYS A 47 31.27 -1.74 4.25
C LYS A 47 32.67 -1.69 4.86
N ILE A 48 32.82 -1.13 6.06
CA ILE A 48 34.09 -1.12 6.80
C ILE A 48 34.25 -2.31 7.76
N GLY A 49 33.35 -3.30 7.69
CA GLY A 49 33.43 -4.53 8.49
C GLY A 49 32.96 -4.39 9.93
N MET A 50 32.27 -3.30 10.28
CA MET A 50 31.65 -3.16 11.60
C MET A 50 30.32 -3.90 11.62
N GLU A 51 30.11 -4.70 12.66
CA GLU A 51 28.79 -5.24 12.98
C GLU A 51 27.88 -4.08 13.37
N VAL A 52 26.81 -3.92 12.59
CA VAL A 52 25.70 -3.06 12.97
C VAL A 52 24.61 -4.01 13.42
N ASN A 53 24.23 -3.93 14.69
CA ASN A 53 22.99 -4.57 15.12
C ASN A 53 21.88 -4.00 14.24
N ASP A 54 21.23 -4.87 13.46
CA ASP A 54 19.96 -4.51 12.85
C ASP A 54 19.06 -4.04 14.00
N ASN A 55 18.54 -2.82 13.89
CA ASN A 55 17.49 -2.36 14.82
C ASN A 55 16.48 -3.50 14.89
N HIS A 56 16.22 -4.01 16.10
CA HIS A 56 15.25 -5.06 16.31
C HIS A 56 13.97 -4.74 15.52
N PRO A 57 13.42 -5.71 14.79
CA PRO A 57 12.25 -5.46 13.98
C PRO A 57 11.13 -4.94 14.87
N LYS A 58 10.62 -3.74 14.56
CA LYS A 58 9.56 -3.12 15.34
C LYS A 58 8.24 -3.84 15.09
N PHE A 59 7.80 -4.67 16.02
CA PHE A 59 6.54 -5.40 15.83
C PHE A 59 5.33 -4.48 16.06
N ILE A 60 4.36 -4.57 15.13
CA ILE A 60 3.04 -3.95 15.27
C ILE A 60 2.02 -5.02 15.63
N VAL A 61 1.27 -4.78 16.69
CA VAL A 61 0.02 -5.50 16.96
C VAL A 61 -1.12 -4.76 16.30
N VAL A 62 -1.84 -5.46 15.42
CA VAL A 62 -3.10 -5.02 14.85
C VAL A 62 -4.20 -5.72 15.62
N LEU A 63 -4.93 -4.96 16.42
CA LEU A 63 -6.11 -5.44 17.13
C LEU A 63 -7.35 -5.31 16.24
N TYR A 64 -8.35 -6.12 16.51
CA TYR A 64 -9.69 -5.96 15.92
C TYR A 64 -10.76 -6.32 16.96
N ASP A 65 -11.95 -5.75 16.80
CA ASP A 65 -13.12 -6.12 17.61
C ASP A 65 -13.71 -7.42 17.05
N GLU A 66 -13.95 -8.41 17.90
CA GLU A 66 -14.52 -9.70 17.50
C GLU A 66 -15.94 -9.60 16.92
N HIS A 67 -16.62 -8.46 17.07
CA HIS A 67 -17.88 -8.16 16.43
C HIS A 67 -17.74 -7.67 14.98
N ASP A 68 -16.56 -7.21 14.56
CA ASP A 68 -16.31 -6.74 13.20
C ASP A 68 -16.19 -7.90 12.20
N ASN A 69 -16.34 -7.59 10.91
CA ASN A 69 -16.12 -8.55 9.83
C ASN A 69 -14.64 -9.00 9.74
N TYR A 70 -14.31 -10.11 10.40
CA TYR A 70 -12.97 -10.70 10.43
C TYR A 70 -12.37 -10.92 9.03
N GLN A 71 -13.16 -11.36 8.05
CA GLN A 71 -12.65 -11.63 6.71
C GLN A 71 -12.13 -10.34 6.04
N GLN A 72 -12.86 -9.23 6.17
CA GLN A 72 -12.44 -7.94 5.63
C GLN A 72 -11.19 -7.40 6.35
N ILE A 73 -11.15 -7.55 7.68
CA ILE A 73 -9.99 -7.17 8.48
C ILE A 73 -8.77 -8.00 8.07
N LYS A 74 -8.94 -9.32 7.92
CA LYS A 74 -7.87 -10.23 7.52
C LYS A 74 -7.33 -9.90 6.14
N GLU A 75 -8.19 -9.58 5.17
CA GLU A 75 -7.77 -9.13 3.84
C GLU A 75 -7.01 -7.80 3.86
N SER A 76 -7.44 -6.87 4.71
CA SER A 76 -6.76 -5.58 4.94
C SER A 76 -5.41 -5.78 5.64
N PHE A 77 -5.32 -6.72 6.56
CA PHE A 77 -4.09 -7.10 7.26
C PHE A 77 -3.09 -7.79 6.31
N ASP A 78 -3.51 -8.81 5.57
CA ASP A 78 -2.60 -9.63 4.74
C ASP A 78 -1.91 -8.82 3.64
N ARG A 79 -2.61 -7.83 3.08
CA ARG A 79 -2.05 -6.96 2.04
C ARG A 79 -1.05 -5.93 2.54
N GLN A 80 -0.95 -5.68 3.85
CA GLN A 80 0.00 -4.68 4.37
C GLN A 80 1.44 -5.06 3.98
N THR A 81 2.20 -4.11 3.44
CA THR A 81 3.61 -4.29 3.02
C THR A 81 4.54 -4.48 4.20
N TYR A 82 4.19 -3.93 5.36
CA TYR A 82 4.99 -4.07 6.57
C TYR A 82 5.02 -5.53 7.04
N PRO A 83 6.21 -6.14 7.19
CA PRO A 83 6.33 -7.58 7.44
C PRO A 83 6.18 -7.96 8.92
N HIS A 84 6.60 -7.11 9.86
CA HIS A 84 6.64 -7.43 11.30
C HIS A 84 5.33 -7.01 11.98
N LYS A 85 4.28 -7.81 11.75
CA LYS A 85 2.94 -7.52 12.25
C LYS A 85 2.19 -8.77 12.66
N ILE A 86 1.29 -8.63 13.62
CA ILE A 86 0.47 -9.70 14.18
C ILE A 86 -0.96 -9.21 14.30
N LEU A 87 -1.93 -10.07 13.98
CA LEU A 87 -3.36 -9.79 14.09
C LEU A 87 -3.91 -10.50 15.32
N LYS A 88 -4.61 -9.79 16.22
CA LYS A 88 -5.24 -10.35 17.42
C LYS A 88 -6.63 -9.76 17.67
N GLY A 89 -7.54 -10.57 18.21
CA GLY A 89 -8.79 -10.05 18.75
C GLY A 89 -8.51 -9.27 20.02
N ILE A 90 -9.20 -8.15 20.25
CA ILE A 90 -8.94 -7.28 21.40
C ILE A 90 -9.15 -7.99 22.74
N HIS A 91 -10.04 -8.99 22.80
CA HIS A 91 -10.34 -9.75 24.01
C HIS A 91 -9.53 -11.04 24.18
N ASP A 92 -8.85 -11.53 23.15
CA ASP A 92 -8.03 -12.75 23.17
C ASP A 92 -6.51 -12.45 23.17
N THR A 93 -6.10 -11.46 23.95
CA THR A 93 -4.71 -10.99 23.99
C THR A 93 -3.94 -11.58 25.17
N THR A 94 -3.18 -12.63 24.89
CA THR A 94 -2.03 -13.03 25.74
C THR A 94 -0.79 -12.26 25.33
N ASP A 95 -0.01 -11.81 26.32
CA ASP A 95 1.28 -11.17 26.09
C ASP A 95 2.22 -12.17 25.38
N GLU A 96 2.72 -11.80 24.20
CA GLU A 96 3.70 -12.62 23.48
C GLU A 96 5.11 -12.35 23.95
N GLU A 97 6.02 -13.29 23.70
CA GLU A 97 7.46 -13.13 23.95
C GLU A 97 8.14 -12.10 23.02
N GLN A 98 7.45 -11.64 21.96
CA GLN A 98 7.98 -10.63 21.05
C GLN A 98 7.82 -9.23 21.65
N GLU A 99 8.90 -8.45 21.65
CA GLU A 99 8.89 -7.05 22.10
C GLU A 99 8.07 -6.20 21.11
N MET A 100 6.79 -5.99 21.44
CA MET A 100 5.86 -5.18 20.67
C MET A 100 6.17 -3.70 20.89
N GLU A 101 6.30 -2.93 19.80
CA GLU A 101 6.60 -1.50 19.89
C GLU A 101 5.39 -0.62 19.61
N TYR A 102 4.49 -1.11 18.74
CA TYR A 102 3.33 -0.35 18.31
C TYR A 102 2.06 -1.19 18.36
N VAL A 103 0.94 -0.52 18.60
CA VAL A 103 -0.39 -1.10 18.56
C VAL A 103 -1.33 -0.21 17.76
N THR A 104 -2.22 -0.81 16.99
CA THR A 104 -3.28 -0.12 16.23
C THR A 104 -4.51 -1.02 16.17
N ILE A 105 -5.64 -0.46 15.76
CA ILE A 105 -6.91 -1.18 15.67
C ILE A 105 -7.38 -1.11 14.22
N PHE A 106 -7.73 -2.25 13.63
CA PHE A 106 -8.44 -2.30 12.35
C PHE A 106 -9.92 -2.52 12.61
N SER A 107 -10.76 -1.72 11.97
CA SER A 107 -12.21 -1.90 11.97
C SER A 107 -12.72 -2.30 10.58
N ASP A 108 -13.91 -2.89 10.51
CA ASP A 108 -14.57 -3.19 9.23
C ASP A 108 -15.23 -1.96 8.56
N THR A 109 -15.14 -0.79 9.19
CA THR A 109 -15.60 0.49 8.62
C THR A 109 -14.73 0.92 7.44
N TYR A 110 -13.45 0.56 7.48
CA TYR A 110 -12.47 0.95 6.46
C TYR A 110 -11.86 -0.28 5.76
N LEU A 111 -11.40 -0.03 4.54
CA LEU A 111 -10.46 -0.89 3.85
C LEU A 111 -9.06 -0.27 4.00
N TYR A 112 -8.15 -0.96 4.67
CA TYR A 112 -6.77 -0.50 4.83
C TYR A 112 -5.93 -1.02 3.65
N GLU A 113 -5.37 -0.10 2.87
CA GLU A 113 -4.55 -0.45 1.71
C GLU A 113 -3.12 -0.82 2.11
N GLU A 114 -2.32 -1.27 1.14
CA GLU A 114 -1.07 -1.99 1.37
C GLU A 114 -0.06 -1.21 2.22
N PHE A 115 -0.05 0.11 2.16
CA PHE A 115 0.96 0.93 2.83
C PHE A 115 0.49 1.58 4.14
N HIS A 116 -0.74 1.30 4.59
CA HIS A 116 -1.30 1.94 5.78
C HIS A 116 -0.36 1.83 6.99
N LEU A 117 0.03 0.63 7.39
CA LEU A 117 0.92 0.43 8.54
C LEU A 117 2.30 1.06 8.34
N GLU A 118 2.83 1.02 7.11
CA GLU A 118 4.15 1.59 6.80
C GLU A 118 4.15 3.12 6.97
N ASP A 119 3.08 3.79 6.56
CA ASP A 119 2.91 5.23 6.71
C ASP A 119 2.71 5.63 8.17
N MET A 120 1.91 4.86 8.92
CA MET A 120 1.71 5.10 10.36
C MET A 120 3.02 5.00 11.14
N ILE A 121 3.83 3.95 10.92
CA ILE A 121 5.16 3.83 11.55
C ILE A 121 6.08 4.97 11.12
N ASN A 122 6.04 5.34 9.84
CA ASN A 122 6.91 6.39 9.33
C ASN A 122 6.70 7.70 10.09
N GLY A 123 5.47 8.03 10.52
CA GLY A 123 5.19 9.17 11.39
C GLY A 123 6.13 9.24 12.61
N PHE A 124 6.26 8.15 13.34
CA PHE A 124 7.16 8.05 14.51
C PHE A 124 8.66 8.22 14.17
N LYS A 125 9.08 8.00 12.91
CA LYS A 125 10.50 8.16 12.54
C LYS A 125 10.95 9.62 12.50
N TYR A 126 10.03 10.55 12.29
CA TYR A 126 10.34 11.99 12.19
C TYR A 126 9.59 12.85 13.20
N THR A 127 8.78 12.24 14.08
CA THR A 127 8.09 12.92 15.17
C THR A 127 8.25 12.16 16.48
N ASP A 128 8.51 12.89 17.55
CA ASP A 128 8.53 12.36 18.92
C ASP A 128 7.12 12.49 19.53
N VAL A 129 6.27 11.49 19.32
CA VAL A 129 4.85 11.51 19.70
C VAL A 129 4.40 10.17 20.28
N ARG A 130 3.31 10.17 21.05
CA ARG A 130 2.72 8.95 21.63
C ARG A 130 1.81 8.21 20.64
N PHE A 131 1.23 8.93 19.69
CA PHE A 131 0.39 8.36 18.65
C PHE A 131 0.54 9.08 17.31
N VAL A 132 0.30 8.33 16.23
CA VAL A 132 0.15 8.84 14.87
C VAL A 132 -1.28 8.53 14.43
N THR A 133 -1.96 9.48 13.79
CA THR A 133 -3.36 9.32 13.38
C THR A 133 -3.60 9.82 11.95
N LYS A 134 -4.64 9.30 11.29
CA LYS A 134 -5.20 9.89 10.07
C LYS A 134 -6.44 10.68 10.46
N ASP A 135 -6.32 12.00 10.59
CA ASP A 135 -7.44 12.88 10.97
C ASP A 135 -8.29 13.23 9.75
N ILE A 136 -9.36 12.45 9.56
CA ILE A 136 -10.22 12.50 8.38
C ILE A 136 -11.69 12.64 8.77
N LYS A 137 -12.50 13.12 7.84
CA LYS A 137 -13.96 13.05 7.88
C LYS A 137 -14.46 12.28 6.67
N VAL A 138 -15.40 11.37 6.90
CA VAL A 138 -16.10 10.68 5.81
C VAL A 138 -17.37 11.45 5.48
N THR A 139 -17.52 11.89 4.24
CA THR A 139 -18.74 12.55 3.74
C THR A 139 -19.09 11.96 2.39
N ASN A 140 -20.32 11.45 2.21
CA ASN A 140 -20.77 10.81 0.96
C ASN A 140 -19.82 9.70 0.45
N HIS A 141 -19.24 8.90 1.36
CA HIS A 141 -18.24 7.86 1.08
C HIS A 141 -16.87 8.38 0.60
N GLU A 142 -16.67 9.69 0.54
CA GLU A 142 -15.37 10.31 0.27
C GLU A 142 -14.65 10.62 1.58
N ILE A 143 -13.34 10.39 1.58
CA ILE A 143 -12.45 10.68 2.70
C ILE A 143 -11.90 12.08 2.51
N ILE A 144 -12.20 12.96 3.45
CA ILE A 144 -11.78 14.36 3.44
C ILE A 144 -10.79 14.57 4.58
N PRO A 145 -9.51 14.88 4.31
CA PRO A 145 -8.54 15.20 5.35
C PRO A 145 -8.97 16.45 6.14
N VAL A 146 -8.85 16.40 7.46
CA VAL A 146 -9.13 17.53 8.36
C VAL A 146 -7.81 18.19 8.78
N LYS A 147 -6.86 17.39 9.25
CA LYS A 147 -5.52 17.83 9.66
C LYS A 147 -4.50 16.88 9.03
N GLU A 148 -3.47 17.46 8.41
CA GLU A 148 -2.37 16.70 7.83
C GLU A 148 -1.04 17.37 8.17
N HIS A 149 -0.02 16.53 8.37
CA HIS A 149 1.37 16.91 8.64
C HIS A 149 1.57 17.90 9.78
N GLN A 150 0.78 17.76 10.86
CA GLN A 150 0.86 18.64 12.03
C GLN A 150 0.65 17.90 13.34
N PHE A 151 1.16 18.47 14.42
CA PHE A 151 0.95 17.95 15.78
C PHE A 151 -0.51 18.12 16.22
N VAL A 152 -1.00 17.15 16.97
CA VAL A 152 -2.37 17.10 17.51
C VAL A 152 -2.35 16.63 18.95
N GLU A 153 -3.34 17.05 19.74
CA GLU A 153 -3.50 16.67 21.16
C GLU A 153 -4.51 15.52 21.34
N THR A 154 -5.31 15.25 20.30
CA THR A 154 -6.35 14.21 20.33
C THR A 154 -6.45 13.52 18.97
N TYR A 155 -7.07 12.35 18.97
CA TYR A 155 -7.49 11.62 17.76
C TYR A 155 -9.01 11.49 17.76
N SER A 156 -9.60 11.39 16.57
CA SER A 156 -11.05 11.28 16.38
C SER A 156 -11.54 9.83 16.24
N ASP A 157 -10.67 8.94 15.77
CA ASP A 157 -10.99 7.54 15.46
C ASP A 157 -9.80 6.64 15.84
N SER A 158 -10.01 5.71 16.78
CA SER A 158 -8.97 4.78 17.22
C SER A 158 -8.54 3.80 16.13
N SER A 159 -9.46 3.47 15.21
CA SER A 159 -9.18 2.56 14.09
C SER A 159 -8.36 3.21 12.97
N LEU A 160 -8.09 4.51 13.07
CA LEU A 160 -7.20 5.27 12.20
C LEU A 160 -5.93 5.74 12.92
N THR A 161 -5.68 5.19 14.11
CA THR A 161 -4.62 5.65 15.01
C THR A 161 -3.70 4.50 15.40
N MET A 162 -2.39 4.78 15.41
CA MET A 162 -1.34 3.89 15.88
C MET A 162 -0.68 4.50 17.10
N PHE A 163 -0.46 3.70 18.13
CA PHE A 163 0.09 4.10 19.41
C PHE A 163 1.45 3.45 19.63
N ALA A 164 2.39 4.20 20.20
CA ALA A 164 3.65 3.65 20.69
C ALA A 164 3.45 3.07 22.10
N LEU A 165 3.88 1.82 22.30
CA LEU A 165 3.74 1.13 23.59
C LEU A 165 4.75 1.65 24.63
N ASN A 166 5.91 2.17 24.23
CA ASN A 166 6.92 2.76 25.12
C ASN A 166 7.25 1.88 26.35
N HIS A 167 7.47 0.58 26.12
CA HIS A 167 7.74 -0.44 27.16
C HIS A 167 6.53 -0.80 28.06
N CYS A 168 5.31 -0.37 27.71
CA CYS A 168 4.07 -0.90 28.28
C CYS A 168 3.72 -2.26 27.67
N SER A 169 3.29 -3.23 28.49
CA SER A 169 2.73 -4.50 28.01
C SER A 169 1.44 -4.27 27.23
N LEU A 170 1.13 -5.17 26.29
CA LEU A 170 -0.09 -5.08 25.49
C LEU A 170 -1.35 -5.12 26.38
N SER A 171 -1.38 -6.03 27.35
CA SER A 171 -2.49 -6.18 28.30
C SER A 171 -2.78 -4.88 29.09
N GLU A 172 -1.73 -4.25 29.63
CA GLU A 172 -1.82 -2.96 30.31
C GLU A 172 -2.26 -1.81 29.39
N TRP A 173 -1.77 -1.79 28.14
CA TRP A 173 -2.22 -0.80 27.16
C TRP A 173 -3.71 -0.95 26.84
N ILE A 174 -4.21 -2.18 26.66
CA ILE A 174 -5.64 -2.45 26.42
C ILE A 174 -6.48 -2.01 27.61
N ARG A 175 -6.03 -2.29 28.84
CA ARG A 175 -6.71 -1.84 30.05
C ARG A 175 -6.83 -0.32 30.10
N GLN A 176 -5.74 0.39 29.85
CA GLN A 176 -5.73 1.87 29.78
C GLN A 176 -6.67 2.38 28.68
N PHE A 177 -6.61 1.76 27.49
CA PHE A 177 -7.44 2.10 26.34
C PHE A 177 -8.95 2.01 26.62
N HIS A 178 -9.38 1.09 27.48
CA HIS A 178 -10.78 0.95 27.90
C HIS A 178 -11.18 1.88 29.06
N GLU A 179 -10.25 2.23 29.94
CA GLU A 179 -10.53 2.99 31.18
C GLU A 179 -10.55 4.51 30.98
N GLU A 180 -9.80 5.05 30.02
CA GLU A 180 -9.61 6.50 29.87
C GLU A 180 -10.29 7.07 28.62
N SER A 181 -11.02 8.18 28.80
CA SER A 181 -11.42 9.09 27.73
C SER A 181 -10.18 9.86 27.24
N HIS A 182 -9.30 9.19 26.48
CA HIS A 182 -7.94 9.65 26.24
C HIS A 182 -7.83 10.98 25.44
N SER A 183 -7.33 12.01 26.13
CA SER A 183 -6.42 13.02 25.57
C SER A 183 -5.01 12.43 25.66
N PHE A 184 -4.39 12.09 24.53
CA PHE A 184 -2.95 11.83 24.53
C PHE A 184 -2.26 13.14 24.19
N ASP A 185 -1.60 13.77 25.15
CA ASP A 185 -1.14 15.16 25.03
C ASP A 185 -0.14 15.46 23.87
N LYS A 186 0.32 14.44 23.12
CA LYS A 186 1.27 14.63 22.02
C LYS A 186 1.12 13.57 20.92
N GLY A 187 0.38 13.90 19.88
CA GLY A 187 0.21 13.10 18.66
C GLY A 187 0.63 13.82 17.38
N TYR A 188 0.61 13.09 16.26
CA TYR A 188 0.85 13.65 14.94
C TYR A 188 -0.16 13.15 13.91
N ALA A 189 -0.77 14.06 13.16
CA ALA A 189 -1.66 13.73 12.07
C ALA A 189 -0.86 13.60 10.76
N ILE A 190 -0.87 12.40 10.16
CA ILE A 190 -0.29 12.16 8.83
C ILE A 190 -1.35 12.38 7.74
N ASP A 191 -1.00 12.12 6.48
CA ASP A 191 -1.93 12.21 5.37
C ASP A 191 -3.10 11.21 5.46
N GLY A 192 -4.20 11.54 4.81
CA GLY A 192 -5.41 10.71 4.77
C GLY A 192 -5.39 9.53 3.77
N LEU A 193 -4.25 9.17 3.18
CA LEU A 193 -4.18 8.12 2.14
C LEU A 193 -4.19 6.70 2.73
N GLU A 194 -4.17 5.70 1.85
CA GLU A 194 -4.06 4.27 2.18
C GLU A 194 -5.24 3.72 3.02
N ILE A 195 -6.37 4.42 2.99
CA ILE A 195 -7.65 3.98 3.54
C ILE A 195 -8.74 4.24 2.49
N GLN A 196 -9.75 3.36 2.44
CA GLN A 196 -10.96 3.56 1.64
C GLN A 196 -12.20 3.22 2.46
N THR A 197 -13.34 3.78 2.06
CA THR A 197 -14.64 3.32 2.54
C THR A 197 -15.07 2.09 1.72
N VAL A 198 -15.76 1.13 2.34
CA VAL A 198 -16.08 -0.20 1.76
C VAL A 198 -16.90 -0.13 0.46
N MET A 199 -17.57 0.98 0.15
CA MET A 199 -18.57 1.07 -0.92
C MET A 199 -18.08 1.56 -2.30
N LYS A 200 -16.76 1.67 -2.54
CA LYS A 200 -16.26 2.19 -3.83
C LYS A 200 -16.15 1.11 -4.92
N GLN A 201 -17.28 0.72 -5.52
CA GLN A 201 -17.26 -0.12 -6.73
C GLN A 201 -16.91 0.72 -7.98
N ILE A 202 -15.74 0.48 -8.58
CA ILE A 202 -15.37 1.05 -9.87
C ILE A 202 -15.90 0.16 -10.99
N ASN A 203 -17.18 0.30 -11.33
CA ASN A 203 -17.75 -0.29 -12.54
C ASN A 203 -17.61 0.70 -13.70
N ARG A 204 -16.46 0.71 -14.36
CA ARG A 204 -16.30 1.40 -15.66
C ARG A 204 -16.29 0.38 -16.78
N ARG A 205 -17.21 0.53 -17.73
CA ARG A 205 -17.14 -0.18 -19.02
C ARG A 205 -15.96 0.37 -19.81
N HIS A 206 -14.99 -0.49 -20.09
CA HIS A 206 -13.77 -0.13 -20.80
C HIS A 206 -13.83 -0.69 -22.23
N HIS A 207 -13.49 0.14 -23.22
CA HIS A 207 -13.36 -0.26 -24.62
C HIS A 207 -11.91 -0.09 -25.06
N PRO A 208 -11.03 -1.09 -24.82
CA PRO A 208 -9.62 -0.97 -25.13
C PRO A 208 -9.40 -0.95 -26.65
N LYS A 209 -8.50 -0.08 -27.11
CA LYS A 209 -8.04 -0.05 -28.52
C LYS A 209 -6.81 -0.92 -28.75
N PHE A 210 -6.01 -1.16 -27.71
CA PHE A 210 -4.84 -2.01 -27.76
C PHE A 210 -4.46 -2.49 -26.35
N SER A 211 -3.64 -3.53 -26.30
CA SER A 211 -3.19 -4.15 -25.05
C SER A 211 -1.68 -3.91 -24.83
N VAL A 212 -1.30 -3.65 -23.58
CA VAL A 212 0.09 -3.53 -23.12
C VAL A 212 0.36 -4.65 -22.14
N ILE A 213 1.38 -5.47 -22.42
CA ILE A 213 1.74 -6.61 -21.58
C ILE A 213 3.01 -6.26 -20.81
N VAL A 214 2.97 -6.43 -19.49
CA VAL A 214 4.06 -6.08 -18.58
C VAL A 214 4.46 -7.32 -17.78
N PRO A 215 5.54 -8.02 -18.15
CA PRO A 215 6.10 -9.09 -17.34
C PRO A 215 6.83 -8.50 -16.12
N ILE A 216 6.67 -9.13 -14.97
CA ILE A 216 7.14 -8.67 -13.67
C ILE A 216 7.78 -9.84 -12.93
N TYR A 217 8.95 -9.61 -12.34
CA TYR A 217 9.61 -10.55 -11.43
C TYR A 217 10.45 -9.77 -10.44
N ASN A 218 10.18 -9.95 -9.15
CA ASN A 218 10.87 -9.34 -8.01
C ASN A 218 11.15 -7.83 -8.13
N ASN A 219 10.19 -7.04 -8.63
CA ASN A 219 10.44 -5.64 -8.99
C ASN A 219 9.24 -4.70 -8.80
N GLY A 220 8.46 -4.88 -7.73
CA GLY A 220 7.30 -4.05 -7.40
C GLY A 220 7.59 -2.54 -7.36
N ASP A 221 8.77 -2.12 -6.87
CA ASP A 221 9.16 -0.70 -6.81
C ASP A 221 9.29 -0.07 -8.20
N HIS A 222 9.85 -0.80 -9.17
CA HIS A 222 10.00 -0.32 -10.54
C HIS A 222 8.68 -0.43 -11.32
N LEU A 223 7.87 -1.46 -11.03
CA LEU A 223 6.52 -1.58 -11.57
C LEU A 223 5.71 -0.33 -11.20
N TYR A 224 5.57 -0.04 -9.91
CA TYR A 224 4.78 1.10 -9.44
C TYR A 224 5.42 2.43 -9.83
N GLY A 225 6.66 2.68 -9.39
CA GLY A 225 7.29 4.01 -9.44
C GLY A 225 7.87 4.43 -10.80
N LYS A 226 7.88 3.53 -11.80
CA LYS A 226 8.40 3.86 -13.14
C LYS A 226 7.51 3.36 -14.26
N CYS A 227 7.33 2.04 -14.38
CA CYS A 227 6.59 1.45 -15.49
C CYS A 227 5.15 1.94 -15.52
N PHE A 228 4.42 1.75 -14.42
CA PHE A 228 3.03 2.13 -14.30
C PHE A 228 2.83 3.65 -14.42
N LEU A 229 3.64 4.47 -13.72
CA LEU A 229 3.61 5.93 -13.90
C LEU A 229 3.92 6.37 -15.34
N SER A 230 4.71 5.61 -16.11
CA SER A 230 4.91 5.89 -17.52
C SER A 230 3.66 5.61 -18.35
N LEU A 231 2.99 4.49 -18.10
CA LEU A 231 1.72 4.14 -18.77
C LEU A 231 0.62 5.14 -18.40
N ARG A 232 0.48 5.46 -17.11
CA ARG A 232 -0.52 6.40 -16.59
C ARG A 232 -0.38 7.81 -17.15
N ARG A 233 0.85 8.23 -17.48
CA ARG A 233 1.12 9.50 -18.18
C ARG A 233 0.69 9.50 -19.63
N SER A 234 0.40 8.37 -20.26
CA SER A 234 -0.03 8.34 -21.66
C SER A 234 -1.42 8.98 -21.82
N SER A 235 -1.63 9.75 -22.88
CA SER A 235 -2.97 10.26 -23.23
C SER A 235 -3.94 9.14 -23.58
N MET A 236 -3.42 7.96 -23.97
CA MET A 236 -4.19 6.78 -24.32
C MET A 236 -4.40 5.82 -23.14
N PHE A 237 -4.09 6.21 -21.90
CA PHE A 237 -4.19 5.31 -20.74
C PHE A 237 -5.58 4.65 -20.61
N HIS A 238 -6.65 5.43 -20.79
CA HIS A 238 -8.04 4.95 -20.77
C HIS A 238 -8.45 4.21 -22.05
N GLU A 239 -7.54 4.01 -23.00
CA GLU A 239 -7.75 3.21 -24.21
C GLU A 239 -6.86 1.94 -24.19
N MET A 240 -6.01 1.77 -23.17
CA MET A 240 -5.16 0.60 -22.98
C MET A 240 -5.86 -0.46 -22.15
N GLU A 241 -5.78 -1.72 -22.56
CA GLU A 241 -5.84 -2.86 -21.62
C GLU A 241 -4.40 -3.14 -21.14
N ILE A 242 -4.16 -3.13 -19.83
CA ILE A 242 -2.82 -3.41 -19.27
C ILE A 242 -2.87 -4.80 -18.63
N ILE A 243 -2.03 -5.71 -19.10
CA ILE A 243 -1.93 -7.07 -18.60
C ILE A 243 -0.61 -7.21 -17.84
N LEU A 244 -0.69 -7.29 -16.52
CA LEU A 244 0.46 -7.52 -15.65
C LEU A 244 0.64 -9.02 -15.45
N ILE A 245 1.85 -9.53 -15.69
CA ILE A 245 2.15 -10.96 -15.57
C ILE A 245 3.29 -11.11 -14.56
N ASP A 246 2.98 -11.59 -13.36
CA ASP A 246 3.97 -11.97 -12.37
C ASP A 246 4.54 -13.36 -12.68
N ASP A 247 5.84 -13.42 -12.98
CA ASP A 247 6.57 -14.64 -13.36
C ASP A 247 7.08 -15.43 -12.13
N GLY A 248 6.27 -15.51 -11.08
CA GLY A 248 6.62 -16.22 -9.85
C GLY A 248 7.60 -15.45 -8.98
N SER A 249 7.28 -14.19 -8.68
CA SER A 249 8.04 -13.39 -7.73
C SER A 249 8.15 -14.10 -6.38
N THR A 250 9.35 -14.06 -5.81
CA THR A 250 9.65 -14.60 -4.48
C THR A 250 9.44 -13.58 -3.37
N ASP A 251 9.38 -12.28 -3.70
CA ASP A 251 9.06 -11.24 -2.72
C ASP A 251 7.55 -10.93 -2.69
N SER A 252 6.97 -10.92 -1.49
CA SER A 252 5.53 -10.63 -1.30
C SER A 252 5.14 -9.21 -1.71
N TYR A 253 6.10 -8.28 -1.73
CA TYR A 253 5.85 -6.89 -2.05
C TYR A 253 5.48 -6.72 -3.53
N THR A 254 6.15 -7.40 -4.45
CA THR A 254 5.84 -7.37 -5.88
C THR A 254 4.41 -7.83 -6.15
N CYS A 255 3.98 -8.94 -5.54
CA CYS A 255 2.61 -9.43 -5.70
C CYS A 255 1.57 -8.42 -5.18
N LYS A 256 1.79 -7.85 -3.99
CA LYS A 256 0.93 -6.81 -3.41
C LYS A 256 0.77 -5.59 -4.31
N ILE A 257 1.84 -5.16 -4.96
CA ILE A 257 1.79 -4.04 -5.91
C ILE A 257 0.98 -4.39 -7.15
N VAL A 258 1.10 -5.62 -7.67
CA VAL A 258 0.31 -6.09 -8.82
C VAL A 258 -1.17 -6.12 -8.47
N GLU A 259 -1.53 -6.67 -7.31
CA GLU A 259 -2.91 -6.70 -6.80
C GLU A 259 -3.47 -5.29 -6.57
N ARG A 260 -2.68 -4.39 -5.97
CA ARG A 260 -3.05 -2.97 -5.78
C ARG A 260 -3.46 -2.32 -7.09
N LEU A 261 -2.63 -2.48 -8.12
CA LEU A 261 -2.88 -1.89 -9.44
C LEU A 261 -4.17 -2.45 -10.06
N ALA A 262 -4.38 -3.76 -9.97
CA ALA A 262 -5.62 -4.39 -10.44
C ALA A 262 -6.87 -3.84 -9.74
N ARG A 263 -6.79 -3.67 -8.40
CA ARG A 263 -7.89 -3.16 -7.57
C ARG A 263 -8.24 -1.72 -7.93
N LYS A 264 -7.23 -0.89 -8.16
CA LYS A 264 -7.38 0.56 -8.35
C LYS A 264 -7.79 0.94 -9.77
N TYR A 265 -7.43 0.14 -10.77
CA TYR A 265 -7.60 0.49 -12.17
C TYR A 265 -8.36 -0.59 -12.95
N SER A 266 -9.59 -0.28 -13.34
CA SER A 266 -10.47 -1.17 -14.12
C SER A 266 -9.92 -1.64 -15.47
N ASN A 267 -8.91 -0.96 -16.01
CA ASN A 267 -8.25 -1.34 -17.26
C ASN A 267 -7.02 -2.24 -17.07
N ILE A 268 -6.78 -2.72 -15.84
CA ILE A 268 -5.66 -3.61 -15.49
C ILE A 268 -6.18 -5.02 -15.22
N GLN A 269 -5.50 -6.00 -15.79
CA GLN A 269 -5.69 -7.42 -15.50
C GLN A 269 -4.37 -8.04 -15.07
N THR A 270 -4.44 -9.05 -14.21
CA THR A 270 -3.25 -9.64 -13.58
C THR A 270 -3.24 -11.15 -13.71
N PHE A 271 -2.05 -11.71 -13.83
CA PHE A 271 -1.79 -13.15 -13.86
C PHE A 271 -0.58 -13.46 -12.97
N PHE A 272 -0.68 -14.50 -12.15
CA PHE A 272 0.38 -14.95 -11.25
C PHE A 272 0.80 -16.36 -11.59
N TYR A 273 2.09 -16.57 -11.78
CA TYR A 273 2.67 -17.89 -11.94
C TYR A 273 3.35 -18.37 -10.64
N PRO A 274 3.46 -19.69 -10.43
CA PRO A 274 4.20 -20.23 -9.30
C PRO A 274 5.70 -19.95 -9.43
N THR A 275 6.36 -19.90 -8.26
CA THR A 275 7.81 -19.76 -8.13
C THR A 275 8.56 -20.95 -8.76
N GLY A 276 9.77 -20.72 -9.27
CA GLY A 276 10.63 -21.78 -9.83
C GLY A 276 10.49 -22.04 -11.34
N GLY A 277 9.82 -21.14 -12.08
CA GLY A 277 9.92 -21.12 -13.54
C GLY A 277 11.27 -20.57 -14.01
N SER A 278 11.80 -21.08 -15.12
CA SER A 278 13.03 -20.55 -15.72
C SER A 278 12.84 -19.06 -16.04
N GLY A 279 13.65 -18.18 -15.43
CA GLY A 279 13.57 -16.71 -15.51
C GLY A 279 13.85 -16.09 -16.89
N SER A 280 13.41 -16.74 -17.96
CA SER A 280 13.30 -16.17 -19.29
C SER A 280 11.92 -15.53 -19.41
N ALA A 281 11.84 -14.34 -19.99
CA ALA A 281 10.60 -13.65 -20.38
C ALA A 281 9.79 -14.41 -21.47
N SER A 282 9.94 -15.73 -21.53
CA SER A 282 9.60 -16.65 -22.60
C SER A 282 8.99 -17.93 -22.01
N ARG A 283 8.05 -17.82 -21.06
CA ARG A 283 7.14 -18.94 -20.79
C ARG A 283 6.29 -19.15 -22.04
N PRO A 284 6.31 -20.33 -22.69
CA PRO A 284 5.32 -20.68 -23.71
C PRO A 284 3.87 -20.47 -23.25
N PRO A 285 3.51 -20.65 -21.96
CA PRO A 285 2.20 -20.29 -21.43
C PRO A 285 1.79 -18.82 -21.64
N VAL A 286 2.68 -17.85 -21.41
CA VAL A 286 2.37 -16.42 -21.61
C VAL A 286 1.97 -16.17 -23.06
N ILE A 287 2.77 -16.70 -24.00
CA ILE A 287 2.48 -16.61 -25.44
C ILE A 287 1.24 -17.42 -25.83
N ARG A 288 0.98 -18.56 -25.18
CA ARG A 288 -0.18 -19.44 -25.46
C ARG A 288 -1.49 -18.84 -24.96
N GLU A 289 -1.48 -18.20 -23.80
CA GLU A 289 -2.62 -17.54 -23.19
C GLU A 289 -2.91 -16.20 -23.88
N LEU A 290 -1.86 -15.47 -24.28
CA LEU A 290 -1.95 -14.35 -25.23
C LEU A 290 -2.50 -14.79 -26.58
N ASN A 291 -2.05 -15.91 -27.15
CA ASN A 291 -2.56 -16.44 -28.41
C ASN A 291 -4.04 -16.83 -28.28
N LEU A 292 -4.45 -17.50 -27.21
CA LEU A 292 -5.85 -17.88 -26.97
C LEU A 292 -6.76 -16.64 -26.85
N ARG A 293 -6.30 -15.58 -26.18
CA ARG A 293 -7.05 -14.32 -26.07
C ARG A 293 -7.03 -13.49 -27.34
N LEU A 294 -5.90 -13.38 -28.04
CA LEU A 294 -5.83 -12.75 -29.36
C LEU A 294 -6.77 -13.46 -30.35
N HIS A 295 -6.87 -14.79 -30.28
CA HIS A 295 -7.80 -15.57 -31.09
C HIS A 295 -9.26 -15.28 -30.73
N HIS A 296 -9.60 -15.16 -29.44
CA HIS A 296 -10.95 -14.78 -28.99
C HIS A 296 -11.32 -13.33 -29.33
N LEU A 297 -10.37 -12.40 -29.24
CA LEU A 297 -10.54 -11.00 -29.64
C LEU A 297 -10.71 -10.88 -31.16
N LEU A 298 -9.94 -11.62 -31.96
CA LEU A 298 -10.12 -11.74 -33.41
C LEU A 298 -11.48 -12.34 -33.78
N LEU A 299 -11.92 -13.39 -33.09
CA LEU A 299 -13.23 -14.01 -33.33
C LEU A 299 -14.39 -13.09 -32.94
N SER A 300 -14.26 -12.32 -31.86
CA SER A 300 -15.22 -11.29 -31.46
C SER A 300 -15.31 -10.18 -32.51
N TRP A 301 -14.17 -9.70 -33.02
CA TRP A 301 -14.09 -8.72 -34.11
C TRP A 301 -14.73 -9.22 -35.42
N ILE A 302 -14.49 -10.47 -35.81
CA ILE A 302 -15.11 -11.09 -37.00
C ILE A 302 -16.62 -11.22 -36.85
N ARG A 303 -17.13 -11.41 -35.63
CA ARG A 303 -18.57 -11.53 -35.34
C ARG A 303 -19.27 -10.17 -35.40
N ILE A 304 -18.58 -9.10 -35.01
CA ILE A 304 -19.05 -7.71 -35.09
C ILE A 304 -19.05 -7.20 -36.54
N MET A 305 -18.09 -7.63 -37.37
CA MET A 305 -18.02 -7.26 -38.80
C MET A 305 -18.98 -8.04 -39.71
N LYS A 306 -19.73 -9.02 -39.18
CA LYS A 306 -20.71 -9.84 -39.91
C LYS A 306 -22.17 -9.51 -39.57
N GLN A 307 -22.43 -8.46 -38.79
CA GLN A 307 -23.74 -7.83 -38.59
C GLN A 307 -23.74 -6.47 -39.29
#